data_AF-A0A9D6TRN7-F1
#
_entry.id   AF-A0A9D6TRN7-F1
#
_cell.length_a   1.000
_cell.length_b   1.000
_cell.length_c   1.000
_cell.angle_alpha   90.00
_cell.angle_beta   90.00
_cell.angle_gamma   90.00
#
_symmetry.space_group_name_H-M   'P 1'
#
loop_
_entity.id
_entity.type
_entity.pdbx_description
1 polymer ?
#
loop_
_entity_poly.entity_id
_entity_poly.type
_entity_poly.pdbx_seq_one_letter_code
_entity_poly.pdbx_strand_id
1 'polypeptide(L)' 'MSIDVLKQELAGLAAAERSQIMACLLALQDEQDDAYWATLARKIEEKDPRRWVTIEELDRRLATRSD' A
#
# COMPACT_ATOMS: atom_id res chain seq x y z
N MET A 1 -23.37 7.66 10.62
CA MET A 1 -23.25 7.76 9.15
C MET A 1 -23.06 6.36 8.59
N SER A 2 -23.80 5.98 7.55
CA SER A 2 -23.62 4.66 6.90
C SER A 2 -22.47 4.71 5.90
N ILE A 3 -21.82 3.56 5.67
CA ILE A 3 -20.77 3.40 4.65
C ILE A 3 -21.28 3.69 3.24
N ASP A 4 -22.58 3.48 2.99
CA ASP A 4 -23.20 3.74 1.69
C ASP A 4 -23.30 5.24 1.39
N VAL A 5 -23.50 6.06 2.42
CA VAL A 5 -23.50 7.53 2.28
C VAL A 5 -22.09 8.00 1.92
N LEU A 6 -21.05 7.47 2.59
CA LEU A 6 -19.66 7.78 2.26
C LEU A 6 -19.29 7.40 0.82
N LYS A 7 -19.78 6.25 0.32
CA LYS A 7 -19.57 5.82 -1.07
C LYS A 7 -20.22 6.76 -2.08
N GLN A 8 -21.42 7.26 -1.79
CA GLN A 8 -22.11 8.23 -2.65
C GLN A 8 -21.38 9.57 -2.68
N GLU A 9 -20.95 10.08 -1.53
CA GLU A 9 -20.16 11.31 -1.44
C GLU A 9 -18.83 11.17 -2.21
N LEU A 10 -18.14 10.05 -2.06
CA LEU A 10 -16.90 9.73 -2.80
C LEU A 10 -17.11 9.71 -4.32
N ALA A 11 -18.25 9.19 -4.79
CA ALA A 11 -18.57 9.14 -6.22
C ALA A 11 -18.71 10.55 -6.83
N GLY A 12 -19.14 11.53 -6.04
CA GLY A 12 -19.31 12.93 -6.46
C GLY A 12 -18.02 13.75 -6.53
N LEU A 13 -16.92 13.28 -5.94
CA LEU A 13 -15.65 14.02 -5.87
C LEU A 13 -14.85 14.00 -7.18
N ALA A 14 -13.95 14.97 -7.34
CA ALA A 14 -12.98 14.95 -8.43
C ALA A 14 -11.99 13.78 -8.28
N ALA A 15 -11.38 13.34 -9.38
CA ALA A 15 -10.48 12.19 -9.37
C ALA A 15 -9.28 12.37 -8.41
N ALA A 16 -8.74 13.59 -8.29
CA ALA A 16 -7.64 13.89 -7.38
C ALA A 16 -8.04 13.74 -5.90
N GLU A 17 -9.23 14.21 -5.55
CA GLU A 17 -9.77 14.14 -4.18
C GLU A 17 -10.10 12.69 -3.81
N ARG A 18 -10.65 11.91 -4.75
CA ARG A 18 -10.83 10.46 -4.58
C ARG A 18 -9.51 9.73 -4.32
N SER A 19 -8.47 10.05 -5.08
CA SER A 19 -7.15 9.44 -4.88
C SER A 19 -6.57 9.77 -3.51
N GLN A 20 -6.73 11.01 -3.03
CA GLN A 20 -6.27 11.41 -1.70
C GLN A 20 -7.01 10.66 -0.59
N ILE A 21 -8.33 10.54 -0.69
CA ILE A 21 -9.11 9.79 0.31
C ILE A 21 -8.75 8.31 0.26
N MET A 22 -8.56 7.74 -0.93
CA MET A 22 -8.17 6.33 -1.05
C MET A 22 -6.78 6.06 -0.47
N ALA A 23 -5.82 6.98 -0.64
CA ALA A 23 -4.53 6.90 0.02
C ALA A 23 -4.65 6.98 1.55
N CYS A 24 -5.53 7.85 2.07
CA CYS A 24 -5.80 7.95 3.50
C CYS A 24 -6.43 6.66 4.07
N LEU A 25 -7.42 6.09 3.38
CA LEU A 25 -8.06 4.84 3.77
C LEU A 25 -7.08 3.66 3.73
N LEU A 26 -6.21 3.61 2.72
CA LEU A 26 -5.16 2.60 2.63
C LEU A 26 -4.16 2.73 3.79
N ALA A 27 -3.74 3.95 4.14
CA ALA A 27 -2.86 4.18 5.29
C ALA A 27 -3.51 3.72 6.60
N LEU A 28 -4.80 4.02 6.82
CA LEU A 28 -5.55 3.57 8.00
C LEU A 28 -5.74 2.05 8.05
N GLN A 29 -5.82 1.39 6.89
CA GLN A 29 -5.87 -0.06 6.80
C GLN A 29 -4.50 -0.67 7.10
N ASP A 30 -3.43 -0.12 6.52
CA ASP A 30 -2.07 -0.59 6.73
C ASP A 30 -1.65 -0.44 8.19
N GLU A 31 -2.01 0.66 8.87
CA GLU A 31 -1.75 0.88 10.31
C GLU A 31 -2.27 -0.24 11.23
N GLN A 32 -3.22 -1.06 10.76
CA GLN A 32 -3.77 -2.19 11.53
C GLN A 32 -3.02 -3.50 11.31
N ASP A 33 -2.05 -3.55 10.37
CA ASP A 33 -1.24 -4.73 10.08
C ASP A 33 0.17 -4.60 10.69
N ASP A 34 0.25 -4.78 12.01
CA ASP A 34 1.51 -4.76 12.78
C ASP A 34 2.57 -5.73 12.21
N ALA A 35 2.14 -6.88 11.68
CA ALA A 35 3.03 -7.89 11.13
C ALA A 35 3.66 -7.43 9.80
N TYR A 36 2.89 -6.75 8.96
CA TYR A 36 3.37 -6.09 7.75
C TYR A 36 4.39 -5.01 8.08
N TRP A 37 4.09 -4.10 9.02
CA TRP A 37 5.01 -3.03 9.42
C TRP A 37 6.29 -3.56 10.07
N ALA A 38 6.21 -4.58 10.92
CA ALA A 38 7.40 -5.22 11.48
C ALA A 38 8.29 -5.84 10.40
N THR A 39 7.68 -6.45 9.37
CA THR A 39 8.40 -7.00 8.22
C THR A 39 9.05 -5.91 7.40
N LEU A 40 8.36 -4.79 7.18
CA LEU A 40 8.87 -3.66 6.43
C LEU A 40 10.05 -2.98 7.16
N ALA A 41 9.91 -2.72 8.46
CA ALA A 41 10.97 -2.16 9.29
C ALA A 41 12.23 -3.04 9.26
N ARG A 42 12.08 -4.36 9.37
CA ARG A 42 13.20 -5.31 9.26
C ARG A 42 13.89 -5.24 7.88
N LYS A 43 13.12 -5.05 6.80
CA LYS A 43 13.68 -4.91 5.45
C LYS A 43 14.41 -3.58 5.26
N ILE A 44 13.90 -2.49 5.84
CA ILE A 44 14.55 -1.16 5.79
C ILE A 44 15.89 -1.17 6.52
N GLU A 45 15.96 -1.85 7.66
CA GLU A 45 17.20 -2.01 8.44
C GLU A 45 18.18 -3.04 7.84
N GLU A 46 17.83 -3.71 6.74
CA GLU A 46 18.69 -4.70 6.11
C GLU A 46 19.87 -4.03 5.39
N LYS A 47 21.06 -4.16 5.98
CA LYS A 47 22.30 -3.55 5.49
C LYS A 47 23.20 -4.52 4.71
N ASP A 48 22.88 -5.81 4.65
CA ASP A 48 23.65 -6.77 3.86
C ASP A 48 23.30 -6.64 2.36
N PRO A 49 24.22 -6.15 1.51
CA PRO A 49 23.95 -5.98 0.09
C PRO A 49 23.68 -7.30 -0.64
N ARG A 50 24.08 -8.44 -0.08
CA ARG A 50 23.80 -9.77 -0.64
C ARG A 50 22.31 -10.13 -0.58
N ARG A 51 21.55 -9.49 0.31
CA ARG A 51 20.11 -9.67 0.44
C ARG A 51 19.31 -8.70 -0.42
N TRP A 52 19.97 -7.71 -1.01
CA TRP A 52 19.34 -6.77 -1.91
C TRP A 52 19.16 -7.38 -3.30
N VAL A 53 18.18 -6.88 -4.03
CA VAL A 53 17.86 -7.30 -5.38
C VAL A 53 17.96 -6.10 -6.31
N THR A 54 18.22 -6.35 -7.59
CA THR A 54 18.13 -5.30 -8.60
C THR A 54 16.68 -4.91 -8.84
N ILE A 55 16.46 -3.75 -9.45
CA ILE A 55 15.11 -3.29 -9.81
C ILE A 55 14.46 -4.28 -10.79
N GLU A 56 15.21 -4.81 -11.74
CA GLU A 56 14.71 -5.77 -12.73
C GLU A 56 14.32 -7.12 -12.10
N GLU A 57 15.03 -7.54 -11.05
CA GLU A 57 14.65 -8.72 -10.26
C GLU A 57 13.40 -8.46 -9.41
N LEU A 58 13.27 -7.26 -8.84
CA LEU A 58 12.08 -6.85 -8.11
C LEU A 58 10.84 -6.85 -9.01
N ASP A 59 10.93 -6.24 -10.19
CA ASP A 59 9.84 -6.16 -11.16
C ASP A 59 9.36 -7.55 -11.58
N ARG A 60 10.30 -8.49 -11.84
CA ARG A 60 9.97 -9.89 -12.15
C ARG A 60 9.21 -10.59 -11.02
N ARG A 61 9.58 -10.34 -9.76
CA ARG A 61 8.91 -10.90 -8.57
C ARG A 61 7.52 -10.32 -8.35
N LEU A 62 7.32 -9.05 -8.67
CA LEU A 62 6.02 -8.39 -8.53
C LEU A 62 5.07 -8.82 -9.65
N ALA A 63 5.56 -8.93 -10.89
CA ALA A 63 4.77 -9.40 -12.02
C ALA A 63 4.24 -10.84 -11.83
N THR A 64 5.00 -11.71 -11.17
CA THR A 64 4.57 -13.10 -10.84
C THR A 64 3.59 -13.20 -9.69
N ARG A 65 3.29 -12.07 -9.00
CA ARG A 65 2.40 -12.02 -7.85
C ARG A 65 1.01 -11.43 -8.19
N SER A 66 0.77 -11.14 -9.47
CA SER A 66 -0.48 -10.55 -9.98
C SER A 66 -1.45 -11.57 -10.61
N ASP A 67 -1.28 -12.87 -10.36
CA ASP A 67 -2.24 -13.95 -10.69
C ASP A 67 -3.14 -14.31 -9.49
#